data_AF-A0A3L7XR60-F1
#
_entry.id   AF-A0A3L7XR60-F1
#
_cell.length_a   1.000
_cell.length_b   1.000
_cell.length_c   1.000
_cell.angle_alpha   90.00
_cell.angle_beta   90.00
_cell.angle_gamma   90.00
#
_symmetry.space_group_name_H-M   'P 1'
#
loop_
_entity.id
_entity.type
_entity.pdbx_description
1 polymer ?
#
loop_
_entity_poly.entity_id
_entity_poly.type
_entity_poly.pdbx_seq_one_letter_code
_entity_poly.pdbx_strand_id
1 'polypeptide(L)'
;MDVRAADSALVDDAVTVLAYARSFGASNLARGGLATADARRLRSFLRKPQALPLVLELLRALHLPGDDPAHSQALRGFLLAPRAAQLRQLAQAWLNCEQWNDLLQVPSLHFDSAAPPQTAAVQTRQLLLALLPGAADTWHSLNDFVALVRSAAPDFQRAPGDYDAWYVRDAQTGAALRGAAHWEQIDGALVRFLVCGPLHWLGLADLAGAEANAPASEFRLTPHFFTLMSAAEFPVPENPQRLVLQSAGTITVPVNAPRA
;
A
#
# COMPACT_ATOMS: atom_id res chain seq x y z
N MET A 1 3.32 16.13 18.86
CA MET A 1 3.88 15.43 17.70
C MET A 1 3.94 13.96 18.02
N ASP A 2 2.96 13.21 17.55
CA ASP A 2 2.92 11.76 17.64
C ASP A 2 3.47 11.16 16.33
N VAL A 3 4.46 10.27 16.45
CA VAL A 3 5.16 9.67 15.31
C VAL A 3 4.67 8.24 15.10
N ARG A 4 4.18 7.98 13.89
CA ARG A 4 3.84 6.65 13.41
C ARG A 4 4.95 6.16 12.49
N ALA A 5 5.86 5.37 13.06
CA ALA A 5 6.93 4.75 12.30
C ALA A 5 6.36 3.77 11.27
N ALA A 6 6.90 3.81 10.06
CA ALA A 6 6.67 2.79 9.05
C ALA A 6 7.30 1.47 9.52
N ASP A 7 6.66 0.36 9.18
CA ASP A 7 7.16 -0.96 9.54
C ASP A 7 6.97 -1.95 8.38
N SER A 8 7.45 -3.16 8.60
CA SER A 8 7.33 -4.27 7.64
C SER A 8 6.07 -5.12 7.86
N ALA A 9 5.09 -4.65 8.65
CA ALA A 9 3.93 -5.47 9.04
C ALA A 9 3.06 -5.90 7.84
N LEU A 10 3.13 -5.20 6.71
CA LEU A 10 2.42 -5.62 5.49
C LEU A 10 2.87 -7.01 5.00
N VAL A 11 4.08 -7.44 5.33
CA VAL A 11 4.58 -8.79 5.06
C VAL A 11 3.83 -9.84 5.89
N ASP A 12 3.46 -9.52 7.13
CA ASP A 12 2.60 -10.39 7.97
C ASP A 12 1.19 -10.48 7.39
N ASP A 13 0.64 -9.34 6.95
CA ASP A 13 -0.69 -9.26 6.36
C ASP A 13 -0.75 -10.04 5.03
N ALA A 14 0.27 -9.92 4.18
CA ALA A 14 0.38 -10.67 2.93
C ALA A 14 0.38 -12.19 3.17
N VAL A 15 1.17 -12.67 4.14
CA VAL A 15 1.19 -14.10 4.47
C VAL A 15 -0.11 -14.56 5.12
N THR A 16 -0.75 -13.72 5.93
CA THR A 16 -2.08 -13.99 6.51
C THR A 16 -3.14 -14.15 5.43
N VAL A 17 -3.13 -13.29 4.41
CA VAL A 17 -4.04 -13.39 3.26
C VAL A 17 -3.76 -14.66 2.43
N LEU A 18 -2.49 -15.02 2.21
CA LEU A 18 -2.14 -16.27 1.52
C LEU A 18 -2.57 -17.52 2.29
N ALA A 19 -2.43 -17.53 3.62
CA ALA A 19 -2.90 -18.62 4.47
C ALA A 19 -4.43 -18.75 4.43
N TYR A 20 -5.15 -17.62 4.40
CA TYR A 20 -6.59 -17.61 4.19
C TYR A 20 -6.98 -18.16 2.82
N ALA A 21 -6.31 -17.71 1.76
CA ALA A 21 -6.53 -18.15 0.39
C ALA A 21 -6.43 -19.69 0.28
N ARG A 22 -5.39 -20.27 0.89
CA ARG A 22 -5.19 -21.73 0.94
C ARG A 22 -6.35 -22.47 1.63
N SER A 23 -6.99 -21.86 2.61
CA SER A 23 -8.04 -22.49 3.40
C SER A 23 -9.45 -22.29 2.82
N PHE A 24 -9.68 -21.20 2.08
CA PHE A 24 -11.02 -20.74 1.72
C PHE A 24 -11.21 -20.39 0.22
N GLY A 25 -10.22 -20.63 -0.63
CA GLY A 25 -10.37 -20.58 -2.10
C GLY A 25 -9.37 -19.67 -2.81
N ALA A 26 -8.14 -20.15 -3.00
CA ALA A 26 -7.07 -19.35 -3.63
C ALA A 26 -7.40 -18.97 -5.07
N SER A 27 -8.12 -19.82 -5.81
CA SER A 27 -8.54 -19.54 -7.18
C SER A 27 -9.54 -18.37 -7.28
N ASN A 28 -10.34 -18.10 -6.24
CA ASN A 28 -11.23 -16.93 -6.21
C ASN A 28 -10.43 -15.66 -6.00
N LEU A 29 -9.49 -15.69 -5.05
CA LEU A 29 -8.61 -14.57 -4.75
C LEU A 29 -7.70 -14.24 -5.94
N ALA A 30 -7.20 -15.26 -6.65
CA ALA A 30 -6.44 -15.10 -7.90
C ALA A 30 -7.23 -14.35 -8.98
N ARG A 31 -8.56 -14.52 -9.01
CA ARG A 31 -9.49 -13.83 -9.92
C ARG A 31 -9.97 -12.47 -9.38
N GLY A 32 -9.42 -12.00 -8.26
CA GLY A 32 -9.84 -10.76 -7.60
C GLY A 32 -11.16 -10.87 -6.83
N GLY A 33 -11.71 -12.08 -6.68
CA GLY A 33 -12.94 -12.33 -5.95
C GLY A 33 -12.68 -12.54 -4.46
N LEU A 34 -13.27 -11.68 -3.63
CA LEU A 34 -13.34 -11.85 -2.18
C LEU A 34 -14.72 -11.41 -1.68
N ALA A 35 -15.48 -12.34 -1.09
CA ALA A 35 -16.81 -11.99 -0.58
C ALA A 35 -16.70 -10.98 0.58
N THR A 36 -17.72 -10.12 0.74
CA THR A 36 -17.71 -9.08 1.79
C THR A 36 -17.55 -9.65 3.20
N ALA A 37 -18.14 -10.82 3.46
CA ALA A 37 -17.98 -11.52 4.74
C ALA A 37 -16.53 -11.97 4.99
N ASP A 38 -15.88 -12.51 3.96
CA ASP A 38 -14.47 -12.93 4.01
C ASP A 38 -13.56 -11.73 4.21
N ALA A 39 -13.80 -10.62 3.49
CA ALA A 39 -13.04 -9.39 3.65
C ALA A 39 -13.17 -8.80 5.07
N ARG A 40 -14.35 -8.88 5.68
CA ARG A 40 -14.55 -8.46 7.07
C ARG A 40 -13.79 -9.35 8.04
N ARG A 41 -13.84 -10.66 7.84
CA ARG A 41 -13.14 -11.64 8.66
C ARG A 41 -11.62 -11.50 8.53
N LEU A 42 -11.09 -11.32 7.32
CA LEU A 42 -9.66 -11.11 7.11
C LEU A 42 -9.17 -9.89 7.87
N ARG A 43 -9.87 -8.76 7.78
CA ARG A 43 -9.47 -7.50 8.45
C ARG A 43 -9.25 -7.65 9.96
N SER A 44 -9.97 -8.54 10.66
CA SER A 44 -9.74 -8.73 12.10
C SER A 44 -8.41 -9.42 12.44
N PHE A 45 -7.73 -10.01 11.46
CA PHE A 45 -6.43 -10.66 11.63
C PHE A 45 -5.26 -9.82 11.10
N LEU A 46 -5.51 -8.70 10.42
CA LEU A 46 -4.47 -7.88 9.81
C LEU A 46 -3.97 -6.81 10.77
N ARG A 47 -2.68 -6.52 10.68
CA ARG A 47 -2.04 -5.39 11.35
C ARG A 47 -2.36 -4.07 10.68
N LYS A 48 -2.54 -4.06 9.36
CA LYS A 48 -2.95 -2.90 8.56
C LYS A 48 -4.25 -3.22 7.79
N PRO A 49 -5.41 -3.35 8.47
CA PRO A 49 -6.67 -3.75 7.82
C PRO A 49 -7.13 -2.83 6.67
N GLN A 50 -6.74 -1.56 6.72
CA GLN A 50 -6.97 -0.58 5.65
C GLN A 50 -6.20 -0.90 4.36
N ALA A 51 -5.07 -1.60 4.46
CA ALA A 51 -4.22 -1.96 3.32
C ALA A 51 -4.67 -3.26 2.63
N LEU A 52 -5.71 -3.95 3.12
CA LEU A 52 -6.18 -5.21 2.53
C LEU A 52 -6.41 -5.14 1.01
N PRO A 53 -7.06 -4.10 0.43
CA PRO A 53 -7.22 -4.01 -1.02
C PRO A 53 -5.88 -4.00 -1.76
N LEU A 54 -4.89 -3.25 -1.24
CA LEU A 54 -3.55 -3.21 -1.79
C LEU A 54 -2.90 -4.59 -1.68
N VAL A 55 -2.92 -5.23 -0.51
CA VAL A 55 -2.33 -6.56 -0.31
C VAL A 55 -2.87 -7.58 -1.30
N LEU A 56 -4.19 -7.63 -1.50
CA LEU A 56 -4.82 -8.54 -2.46
C LEU A 56 -4.28 -8.32 -3.88
N GLU A 57 -4.19 -7.05 -4.28
CA GLU A 57 -3.71 -6.67 -5.60
C GLU A 57 -2.23 -6.99 -5.80
N LEU A 58 -1.38 -6.73 -4.80
CA LEU A 58 0.05 -7.04 -4.87
C LEU A 58 0.32 -8.53 -4.93
N LEU A 59 -0.40 -9.34 -4.14
CA LEU A 59 -0.30 -10.79 -4.21
C LEU A 59 -0.69 -11.29 -5.61
N ARG A 60 -1.75 -10.73 -6.20
CA ARG A 60 -2.18 -11.06 -7.56
C ARG A 60 -1.16 -10.67 -8.62
N ALA A 61 -0.60 -9.46 -8.54
CA ALA A 61 0.46 -8.98 -9.42
C ALA A 61 1.72 -9.87 -9.35
N LEU A 62 2.00 -10.43 -8.17
CA LEU A 62 3.09 -11.39 -7.95
C LEU A 62 2.72 -12.85 -8.26
N HIS A 63 1.48 -13.12 -8.71
CA HIS A 63 0.98 -14.46 -9.02
C HIS A 63 1.08 -15.45 -7.84
N LEU A 64 0.89 -14.94 -6.62
CA LEU A 64 1.04 -15.71 -5.37
C LEU A 64 -0.21 -16.47 -4.92
N PRO A 65 -1.46 -16.01 -5.16
CA PRO A 65 -2.65 -16.78 -4.81
C PRO A 65 -2.68 -18.09 -5.59
N GLY A 66 -2.38 -19.21 -4.93
CA GLY A 66 -2.31 -20.54 -5.54
C GLY A 66 -2.48 -21.67 -4.52
N ASP A 67 -2.83 -22.86 -5.01
CA ASP A 67 -3.41 -23.93 -4.19
C ASP A 67 -2.41 -24.81 -3.41
N ASP A 68 -1.09 -24.61 -3.57
CA ASP A 68 -0.07 -25.21 -2.67
C ASP A 68 1.34 -24.63 -2.91
N PRO A 69 2.10 -24.20 -1.88
CA PRO A 69 3.53 -23.95 -2.00
C PRO A 69 4.34 -25.14 -2.53
N ALA A 70 3.83 -26.37 -2.43
CA ALA A 70 4.42 -27.57 -3.03
C ALA A 70 4.48 -27.48 -4.58
N HIS A 71 3.51 -26.81 -5.19
CA HIS A 71 3.31 -26.74 -6.64
C HIS A 71 3.57 -25.35 -7.23
N SER A 72 3.76 -24.32 -6.40
CA SER A 72 4.09 -22.96 -6.84
C SER A 72 5.48 -22.54 -6.37
N GLN A 73 6.44 -22.47 -7.31
CA GLN A 73 7.79 -21.98 -7.04
C GLN A 73 7.79 -20.50 -6.64
N ALA A 74 6.91 -19.68 -7.21
CA ALA A 74 6.76 -18.27 -6.86
C ALA A 74 6.28 -18.11 -5.40
N LEU A 75 5.25 -18.86 -5.01
CA LEU A 75 4.75 -18.84 -3.64
C LEU A 75 5.80 -19.34 -2.64
N ARG A 76 6.47 -20.46 -2.94
CA ARG A 76 7.56 -20.98 -2.11
C ARG A 76 8.70 -19.97 -1.99
N GLY A 77 9.12 -19.38 -3.11
CA GLY A 77 10.19 -18.39 -3.15
C GLY A 77 9.85 -17.15 -2.32
N PHE A 78 8.62 -16.64 -2.44
CA PHE A 78 8.14 -15.55 -1.61
C PHE A 78 8.15 -15.93 -0.12
N LEU A 79 7.59 -17.08 0.27
CA LEU A 79 7.48 -17.49 1.67
C LEU A 79 8.84 -17.76 2.34
N LEU A 80 9.82 -18.30 1.60
CA LEU A 80 11.18 -18.56 2.08
C LEU A 80 12.10 -17.33 2.02
N ALA A 81 11.69 -16.26 1.34
CA ALA A 81 12.52 -15.07 1.22
C ALA A 81 12.69 -14.35 2.58
N PRO A 82 13.87 -13.73 2.82
CA PRO A 82 14.08 -12.77 3.89
C PRO A 82 12.96 -11.74 4.00
N ARG A 83 12.68 -11.26 5.21
CA ARG A 83 11.60 -10.27 5.43
C ARG A 83 11.83 -8.99 4.62
N ALA A 84 13.10 -8.57 4.51
CA ALA A 84 13.53 -7.47 3.63
C ALA A 84 13.13 -7.70 2.16
N ALA A 85 13.40 -8.91 1.66
CA ALA A 85 13.13 -9.28 0.29
C ALA A 85 11.63 -9.37 0.00
N GLN A 86 10.83 -9.91 0.93
CA GLN A 86 9.37 -9.94 0.83
C GLN A 86 8.79 -8.51 0.75
N LEU A 87 9.21 -7.61 1.64
CA LEU A 87 8.74 -6.22 1.63
C LEU A 87 9.14 -5.51 0.33
N ARG A 88 10.38 -5.71 -0.12
CA ARG A 88 10.87 -5.17 -1.39
C ARG A 88 10.06 -5.70 -2.58
N GLN A 89 9.74 -6.99 -2.63
CA GLN A 89 8.92 -7.58 -3.69
C GLN A 89 7.51 -6.96 -3.71
N LEU A 90 6.88 -6.75 -2.55
CA LEU A 90 5.58 -6.05 -2.46
C LEU A 90 5.69 -4.60 -2.93
N ALA A 91 6.73 -3.87 -2.51
CA ALA A 91 6.93 -2.48 -2.91
C ALA A 91 7.21 -2.33 -4.43
N GLN A 92 7.98 -3.25 -5.01
CA GLN A 92 8.22 -3.32 -6.45
C GLN A 92 6.97 -3.70 -7.23
N ALA A 93 6.16 -4.63 -6.71
CA ALA A 93 4.86 -4.96 -7.31
C ALA A 93 3.96 -3.73 -7.33
N TRP A 94 3.88 -2.97 -6.23
CA TRP A 94 3.09 -1.74 -6.18
C TRP A 94 3.59 -0.70 -7.18
N LEU A 95 4.90 -0.46 -7.23
CA LEU A 95 5.50 0.53 -8.12
C LEU A 95 5.10 0.29 -9.59
N ASN A 96 5.05 -0.97 -9.99
CA ASN A 96 4.81 -1.40 -11.38
C ASN A 96 3.37 -1.87 -11.65
N CYS A 97 2.46 -1.79 -10.67
CA CYS A 97 1.09 -2.28 -10.83
C CYS A 97 0.26 -1.26 -11.63
N GLU A 98 -0.22 -1.66 -12.80
CA GLU A 98 -1.13 -0.88 -13.65
C GLU A 98 -2.59 -1.00 -13.21
N GLN A 99 -2.93 -2.12 -12.58
CA GLN A 99 -4.28 -2.51 -12.19
C GLN A 99 -4.67 -1.84 -10.86
N TRP A 100 -3.68 -1.36 -10.11
CA TRP A 100 -3.87 -0.54 -8.92
C TRP A 100 -3.84 0.95 -9.29
N ASN A 101 -5.02 1.55 -9.42
CA ASN A 101 -5.18 2.99 -9.57
C ASN A 101 -5.35 3.65 -8.19
N ASP A 102 -4.30 4.31 -7.69
CA ASP A 102 -4.29 4.96 -6.37
C ASP A 102 -5.43 5.98 -6.19
N LEU A 103 -5.87 6.66 -7.25
CA LEU A 103 -6.98 7.65 -7.19
C LEU A 103 -8.28 6.99 -6.74
N LEU A 104 -8.56 5.79 -7.23
CA LEU A 104 -9.79 5.05 -6.89
C LEU A 104 -9.79 4.54 -5.44
N GLN A 105 -8.65 4.65 -4.75
CA GLN A 105 -8.44 4.14 -3.40
C GLN A 105 -8.49 5.25 -2.35
N VAL A 106 -8.63 6.51 -2.79
CA VAL A 106 -8.73 7.68 -1.91
C VAL A 106 -10.06 7.64 -1.15
N PRO A 107 -10.06 7.49 0.19
CA PRO A 107 -11.30 7.24 0.95
C PRO A 107 -12.30 8.40 0.95
N SER A 108 -11.83 9.64 0.71
CA SER A 108 -12.69 10.82 0.63
C SER A 108 -13.43 10.96 -0.71
N LEU A 109 -13.11 10.10 -1.70
CA LEU A 109 -13.66 10.19 -3.04
C LEU A 109 -14.55 8.99 -3.35
N HIS A 110 -15.66 9.28 -4.03
CA HIS A 110 -16.55 8.27 -4.58
C HIS A 110 -16.64 8.46 -6.10
N PHE A 111 -16.35 7.39 -6.83
CA PHE A 111 -16.44 7.32 -8.29
C PHE A 111 -17.56 6.37 -8.70
N ASP A 112 -18.17 6.62 -9.86
CA ASP A 112 -19.12 5.66 -10.44
C ASP A 112 -18.38 4.42 -10.94
N SER A 113 -18.77 3.24 -10.45
CA SER A 113 -18.21 1.96 -10.88
C SER A 113 -18.44 1.65 -12.37
N ALA A 114 -19.46 2.25 -12.99
CA ALA A 114 -19.73 2.07 -14.42
C ALA A 114 -18.78 2.87 -15.32
N ALA A 115 -18.17 3.94 -14.79
CA ALA A 115 -17.27 4.82 -15.53
C ALA A 115 -16.15 5.36 -14.62
N PRO A 116 -15.27 4.49 -14.08
CA PRO A 116 -14.17 4.92 -13.24
C PRO A 116 -13.16 5.75 -14.05
N PRO A 117 -12.50 6.74 -13.43
CA PRO A 117 -11.37 7.44 -14.04
C PRO A 117 -10.33 6.47 -14.60
N GLN A 118 -10.01 6.66 -15.88
CA GLN A 118 -8.90 5.98 -16.53
C GLN A 118 -7.67 6.86 -16.39
N THR A 119 -6.80 6.54 -15.44
CA THR A 119 -5.52 7.25 -15.24
C THR A 119 -4.37 6.33 -15.62
N ALA A 120 -3.24 6.93 -15.97
CA ALA A 120 -1.99 6.23 -16.22
C ALA A 120 -1.32 5.91 -14.87
N ALA A 121 -1.84 4.90 -14.15
CA ALA A 121 -1.54 4.68 -12.72
C ALA A 121 -0.05 4.63 -12.39
N VAL A 122 0.75 3.90 -13.18
CA VAL A 122 2.21 3.80 -12.99
C VAL A 122 2.89 5.15 -13.24
N GLN A 123 2.51 5.86 -14.29
CA GLN A 123 3.08 7.16 -14.65
C GLN A 123 2.74 8.23 -13.61
N THR A 124 1.49 8.25 -13.13
CA THR A 124 1.05 9.11 -12.03
C THR A 124 1.89 8.86 -10.79
N ARG A 125 2.08 7.59 -10.40
CA ARG A 125 2.94 7.23 -9.26
C ARG A 125 4.37 7.69 -9.47
N GLN A 126 5.00 7.35 -10.60
CA GLN A 126 6.38 7.74 -10.90
C GLN A 126 6.58 9.26 -10.85
N LEU A 127 5.64 10.04 -11.38
CA LEU A 127 5.67 11.50 -11.32
C LEU A 127 5.62 12.00 -9.87
N LEU A 128 4.69 11.48 -9.07
CA LEU A 128 4.57 11.89 -7.66
C LEU A 128 5.82 11.50 -6.86
N LEU A 129 6.38 10.31 -7.10
CA LEU A 129 7.61 9.87 -6.44
C LEU A 129 8.83 10.70 -6.85
N ALA A 130 8.90 11.16 -8.10
CA ALA A 130 9.98 12.02 -8.58
C ALA A 130 9.93 13.44 -7.96
N LEU A 131 8.75 13.89 -7.52
CA LEU A 131 8.56 15.17 -6.84
C LEU A 131 8.74 15.09 -5.32
N LEU A 132 8.88 13.88 -4.75
CA LEU A 132 9.13 13.74 -3.32
C LEU A 132 10.46 14.41 -2.94
N PRO A 133 10.54 15.06 -1.78
CA PRO A 133 11.76 15.69 -1.32
C PRO A 133 12.86 14.63 -1.10
N GLY A 134 14.05 14.88 -1.65
CA GLY A 134 15.14 13.89 -1.70
C GLY A 134 15.99 13.74 -0.44
N ALA A 135 15.64 14.40 0.67
CA ALA A 135 16.45 14.36 1.88
C ALA A 135 16.02 13.20 2.80
N ALA A 136 16.89 12.21 2.95
CA ALA A 136 16.70 11.16 3.94
C ALA A 136 16.62 11.74 5.36
N ASP A 137 15.86 11.08 6.22
CA ASP A 137 15.72 11.41 7.64
C ASP A 137 15.23 12.85 7.96
N THR A 138 14.68 13.55 6.97
CA THR A 138 14.14 14.90 7.12
C THR A 138 12.61 14.87 7.13
N TRP A 139 12.01 15.57 8.09
CA TRP A 139 10.56 15.75 8.14
C TRP A 139 10.11 16.82 7.16
N HIS A 140 9.05 16.54 6.41
CA HIS A 140 8.47 17.40 5.39
C HIS A 140 6.98 17.59 5.64
N SER A 141 6.50 18.82 5.42
CA SER A 141 5.07 19.15 5.45
C SER A 141 4.34 18.45 4.29
N LEU A 142 3.26 17.74 4.60
CA LEU A 142 2.37 17.16 3.57
C LEU A 142 1.70 18.26 2.74
N ASN A 143 1.36 19.39 3.35
CA ASN A 143 0.75 20.51 2.64
C ASN A 143 1.74 21.17 1.67
N ASP A 144 3.01 21.26 2.04
CA ASP A 144 4.05 21.81 1.17
C ASP A 144 4.30 20.87 -0.01
N PHE A 145 4.28 19.56 0.21
CA PHE A 145 4.37 18.58 -0.87
C PHE A 145 3.17 18.67 -1.82
N VAL A 146 1.95 18.82 -1.30
CA VAL A 146 0.75 19.03 -2.12
C VAL A 146 0.85 20.32 -2.93
N ALA A 147 1.31 21.41 -2.31
CA ALA A 147 1.52 22.69 -3.00
C ALA A 147 2.60 22.57 -4.08
N LEU A 148 3.68 21.84 -3.82
CA LEU A 148 4.73 21.55 -4.80
C LEU A 148 4.15 20.81 -6.01
N VAL A 149 3.40 19.71 -5.79
CA VAL A 149 2.77 18.96 -6.88
C VAL A 149 1.82 19.84 -7.69
N ARG A 150 0.99 20.65 -7.00
CA ARG A 150 0.07 21.60 -7.66
C ARG A 150 0.81 22.59 -8.56
N SER A 151 1.97 23.07 -8.12
CA SER A 151 2.75 24.05 -8.87
C SER A 151 3.53 23.44 -10.03
N ALA A 152 4.10 22.24 -9.83
CA ALA A 152 4.99 21.59 -10.79
C ALA A 152 4.23 20.80 -11.86
N ALA A 153 3.13 20.16 -11.49
CA ALA A 153 2.37 19.27 -12.36
C ALA A 153 0.87 19.26 -12.00
N PRO A 154 0.14 20.38 -12.17
CA PRO A 154 -1.28 20.48 -11.77
C PRO A 154 -2.19 19.47 -12.49
N ASP A 155 -1.87 19.11 -13.73
CA ASP A 155 -2.70 18.23 -14.56
C ASP A 155 -2.19 16.77 -14.60
N PHE A 156 -1.36 16.34 -13.65
CA PHE A 156 -0.64 15.04 -13.68
C PHE A 156 -1.50 13.77 -13.84
N GLN A 157 -2.82 13.89 -13.71
CA GLN A 157 -3.75 12.76 -13.80
C GLN A 157 -4.61 12.77 -15.08
N ARG A 158 -4.62 13.85 -15.85
CA ARG A 158 -5.60 14.06 -16.94
C ARG A 158 -5.06 15.01 -18.00
N ALA A 159 -5.83 15.19 -19.09
CA ALA A 159 -5.48 16.16 -20.12
C ALA A 159 -5.39 17.58 -19.52
N PRO A 160 -4.46 18.43 -19.98
CA PRO A 160 -4.29 19.78 -19.44
C PRO A 160 -5.59 20.58 -19.45
N GLY A 161 -6.00 21.09 -18.29
CA GLY A 161 -7.21 21.90 -18.13
C GLY A 161 -8.54 21.14 -18.08
N ASP A 162 -8.56 19.82 -18.25
CA ASP A 162 -9.79 19.02 -18.30
C ASP A 162 -10.30 18.62 -16.89
N TYR A 163 -10.57 19.62 -16.06
CA TYR A 163 -10.97 19.41 -14.65
C TYR A 163 -12.38 18.84 -14.45
N ASP A 164 -13.16 18.70 -15.53
CA ASP A 164 -14.51 18.14 -15.52
C ASP A 164 -14.58 16.72 -16.09
N ALA A 165 -13.43 16.11 -16.40
CA ALA A 165 -13.32 14.79 -17.02
C ALA A 165 -14.00 13.65 -16.24
N TRP A 166 -14.19 13.80 -14.93
CA TRP A 166 -14.64 12.71 -14.05
C TRP A 166 -15.91 13.05 -13.29
N TYR A 167 -16.78 12.04 -13.17
CA TYR A 167 -17.88 12.06 -12.21
C TYR A 167 -17.39 11.61 -10.85
N VAL A 168 -16.91 12.57 -10.05
CA VAL A 168 -16.45 12.34 -8.69
C VAL A 168 -17.33 13.07 -7.68
N ARG A 169 -17.55 12.42 -6.54
CA ARG A 169 -18.28 12.97 -5.40
C ARG A 169 -17.44 12.87 -4.15
N ASP A 170 -17.67 13.80 -3.24
CA ASP A 170 -17.20 13.66 -1.87
C ASP A 170 -17.90 12.47 -1.20
N ALA A 171 -17.12 11.55 -0.64
CA ALA A 171 -17.65 10.30 -0.10
C ALA A 171 -18.50 10.48 1.17
N GLN A 172 -18.35 11.60 1.89
CA GLN A 172 -19.09 11.87 3.12
C GLN A 172 -20.40 12.59 2.86
N THR A 173 -20.38 13.61 2.00
CA THR A 173 -21.49 14.52 1.74
C THR A 173 -22.27 14.18 0.48
N GLY A 174 -21.68 13.41 -0.44
CA GLY A 174 -22.26 13.12 -1.76
C GLY A 174 -22.22 14.29 -2.74
N ALA A 175 -21.64 15.44 -2.33
CA ALA A 175 -21.52 16.62 -3.16
C ALA A 175 -20.67 16.34 -4.40
N ALA A 176 -21.10 16.83 -5.56
CA ALA A 176 -20.33 16.71 -6.79
C ALA A 176 -19.09 17.61 -6.70
N LEU A 177 -17.92 17.06 -7.03
CA LEU A 177 -16.65 17.80 -7.08
C LEU A 177 -16.32 18.03 -8.55
N ARG A 178 -16.42 19.27 -9.04
CA ARG A 178 -16.27 19.59 -10.47
C ARG A 178 -15.50 20.87 -10.72
N GLY A 179 -14.59 20.83 -11.70
CA GLY A 179 -13.78 21.96 -12.08
C GLY A 179 -12.57 22.19 -11.17
N ALA A 180 -11.70 23.10 -11.60
CA ALA A 180 -10.38 23.34 -11.00
C ALA A 180 -10.42 23.78 -9.52
N ALA A 181 -11.55 24.32 -9.06
CA ALA A 181 -11.73 24.71 -7.66
C ALA A 181 -11.62 23.53 -6.69
N HIS A 182 -11.90 22.32 -7.15
CA HIS A 182 -11.86 21.09 -6.36
C HIS A 182 -10.53 20.32 -6.49
N TRP A 183 -9.51 20.92 -7.11
CA TRP A 183 -8.19 20.29 -7.29
C TRP A 183 -7.63 19.72 -5.98
N GLU A 184 -7.72 20.48 -4.89
CA GLU A 184 -7.19 20.01 -3.60
C GLU A 184 -7.99 18.84 -3.02
N GLN A 185 -9.31 18.84 -3.23
CA GLN A 185 -10.20 17.78 -2.73
C GLN A 185 -10.04 16.47 -3.51
N ILE A 186 -9.59 16.53 -4.77
CA ILE A 186 -9.41 15.37 -5.64
C ILE A 186 -7.92 14.98 -5.71
N ASP A 187 -7.13 15.78 -6.40
CA ASP A 187 -5.72 15.55 -6.70
C ASP A 187 -4.86 15.71 -5.44
N GLY A 188 -5.13 16.76 -4.65
CA GLY A 188 -4.47 16.95 -3.35
C GLY A 188 -4.77 15.83 -2.36
N ALA A 189 -5.96 15.22 -2.43
CA ALA A 189 -6.31 14.06 -1.62
C ALA A 189 -5.55 12.80 -2.07
N LEU A 190 -5.35 12.60 -3.38
CA LEU A 190 -4.48 11.54 -3.90
C LEU A 190 -3.04 11.70 -3.42
N VAL A 191 -2.46 12.91 -3.52
CA VAL A 191 -1.08 13.15 -3.08
C VAL A 191 -0.89 12.77 -1.60
N ARG A 192 -1.85 13.16 -0.75
CA ARG A 192 -1.85 12.79 0.68
C ARG A 192 -2.04 11.29 0.88
N PHE A 193 -2.96 10.68 0.12
CA PHE A 193 -3.22 9.24 0.17
C PHE A 193 -1.99 8.43 -0.21
N LEU A 194 -1.24 8.82 -1.25
CA LEU A 194 -0.02 8.13 -1.66
C LEU A 194 0.97 8.00 -0.49
N VAL A 195 1.17 9.08 0.26
CA VAL A 195 2.10 9.14 1.39
C VAL A 195 1.54 8.40 2.61
N CYS A 196 0.31 8.72 3.02
CA CYS A 196 -0.30 8.16 4.23
C CYS A 196 -0.77 6.72 4.08
N GLY A 197 -0.94 6.28 2.83
CA GLY A 197 -1.39 4.96 2.43
C GLY A 197 -0.20 4.12 1.95
N PRO A 198 -0.07 3.84 0.63
CA PRO A 198 0.91 2.90 0.11
C PRO A 198 2.35 3.13 0.61
N LEU A 199 2.87 4.36 0.61
CA LEU A 199 4.25 4.61 1.07
C LEU A 199 4.42 4.23 2.54
N HIS A 200 3.50 4.65 3.41
CA HIS A 200 3.54 4.28 4.82
C HIS A 200 3.32 2.78 5.05
N TRP A 201 2.35 2.16 4.37
CA TRP A 201 2.03 0.74 4.52
C TRP A 201 3.17 -0.17 4.07
N LEU A 202 3.94 0.25 3.04
CA LEU A 202 5.09 -0.46 2.50
C LEU A 202 6.42 -0.13 3.23
N GLY A 203 6.37 0.59 4.34
CA GLY A 203 7.58 0.90 5.12
C GLY A 203 8.44 2.03 4.53
N LEU A 204 7.96 2.76 3.52
CA LEU A 204 8.71 3.76 2.75
C LEU A 204 8.62 5.18 3.34
N ALA A 205 7.60 5.46 4.18
CA ALA A 205 7.43 6.76 4.82
C ALA A 205 6.93 6.65 6.27
N ASP A 206 7.60 7.33 7.19
CA ASP A 206 7.08 7.62 8.52
C ASP A 206 6.09 8.78 8.46
N LEU A 207 5.11 8.79 9.37
CA LEU A 207 4.11 9.86 9.45
C LEU A 207 4.16 10.53 10.82
N ALA A 208 3.88 11.83 10.88
CA ALA A 208 3.68 12.53 12.14
C ALA A 208 2.40 13.39 12.11
N GLY A 209 1.76 13.51 13.27
CA GLY A 209 0.59 14.36 13.48
C GLY A 209 0.67 15.10 14.82
N ALA A 210 -0.24 16.05 15.04
CA ALA A 210 -0.26 16.85 16.26
C ALA A 210 -0.33 15.98 17.53
N GLU A 211 -1.22 14.99 17.51
CA GLU A 211 -1.52 14.08 18.61
C GLU A 211 -1.84 12.66 18.10
N ALA A 212 -1.99 11.72 19.03
CA ALA A 212 -2.31 10.33 18.71
C ALA A 212 -3.61 10.21 17.91
N ASN A 213 -3.58 9.41 16.85
CA ASN A 213 -4.68 9.21 15.91
C ASN A 213 -5.11 10.43 15.08
N ALA A 214 -4.44 11.58 15.21
CA ALA A 214 -4.69 12.71 14.32
C ALA A 214 -4.28 12.38 12.87
N PRO A 215 -4.90 13.02 11.87
CA PRO A 215 -4.41 13.02 10.50
C PRO A 215 -2.93 13.41 10.46
N ALA A 216 -2.16 12.77 9.58
CA ALA A 216 -0.76 13.15 9.40
C ALA A 216 -0.69 14.58 8.83
N SER A 217 0.21 15.40 9.37
CA SER A 217 0.57 16.71 8.82
C SER A 217 1.96 16.69 8.18
N GLU A 218 2.80 15.74 8.59
CA GLU A 218 4.18 15.62 8.14
C GLU A 218 4.53 14.17 7.82
N PHE A 219 5.56 14.00 7.00
CA PHE A 219 6.12 12.71 6.65
C PHE A 219 7.65 12.77 6.55
N ARG A 220 8.29 11.62 6.65
CA ARG A 220 9.72 11.46 6.45
C ARG A 220 9.98 10.19 5.67
N LEU A 221 10.79 10.27 4.61
CA LEU A 221 11.13 9.10 3.81
C LEU A 221 12.11 8.21 4.57
N THR A 222 11.84 6.90 4.61
CA THR A 222 12.70 5.93 5.27
C THR A 222 13.85 5.52 4.34
N PRO A 223 14.92 4.88 4.86
CA PRO A 223 15.95 4.30 4.01
C PRO A 223 15.39 3.34 2.94
N HIS A 224 14.28 2.64 3.23
CA HIS A 224 13.65 1.70 2.29
C HIS A 224 13.19 2.38 1.00
N PHE A 225 12.72 3.63 1.09
CA PHE A 225 12.36 4.43 -0.08
C PHE A 225 13.55 4.63 -1.03
N PHE A 226 14.67 5.10 -0.50
CA PHE A 226 15.86 5.39 -1.30
C PHE A 226 16.48 4.10 -1.87
N THR A 227 16.45 3.00 -1.12
CA THR A 227 16.88 1.69 -1.63
C THR A 227 15.96 1.16 -2.73
N LEU A 228 14.65 1.40 -2.63
CA LEU A 228 13.70 1.02 -3.69
C LEU A 228 14.01 1.76 -4.98
N MET A 229 14.25 3.08 -4.91
CA MET A 229 14.52 3.94 -6.07
C MET A 229 15.89 3.65 -6.71
N SER A 230 16.87 3.16 -5.93
CA SER A 230 18.19 2.77 -6.42
C SER A 230 18.29 1.27 -6.79
N ALA A 231 17.19 0.52 -6.70
CA ALA A 231 17.16 -0.93 -6.88
C ALA A 231 18.13 -1.72 -5.97
N ALA A 232 18.46 -1.18 -4.80
CA ALA A 232 19.27 -1.84 -3.77
C ALA A 232 18.41 -2.72 -2.83
N GLU A 233 19.07 -3.51 -1.98
CA GLU A 233 18.40 -4.31 -0.94
C GLU A 233 17.89 -3.45 0.21
N PHE A 234 16.75 -3.84 0.79
CA PHE A 234 16.16 -3.12 1.91
C PHE A 234 16.89 -3.46 3.22
N PRO A 235 17.28 -2.47 4.04
CA PRO A 235 17.83 -2.70 5.36
C PRO A 235 16.71 -3.03 6.36
N VAL A 236 16.23 -4.29 6.36
CA VAL A 236 15.34 -4.80 7.43
C VAL A 236 16.18 -5.71 8.33
N PRO A 237 16.33 -5.38 9.63
CA PRO A 237 17.03 -6.26 10.56
C PRO A 237 16.32 -7.61 10.64
N GLU A 238 17.06 -8.69 10.38
CA GLU A 238 16.56 -10.04 10.60
C GLU A 238 16.78 -10.42 12.07
N ASN A 239 15.70 -10.81 12.75
CA ASN A 239 15.79 -11.42 14.07
C ASN A 239 14.93 -12.69 14.12
N PRO A 240 15.32 -13.73 13.34
CA PRO A 240 14.54 -14.94 13.25
C PRO A 240 14.60 -15.71 14.58
N GLN A 241 13.44 -16.01 15.14
CA GLN A 241 13.34 -16.80 16.37
C GLN A 241 13.04 -18.26 16.02
N ARG A 242 13.69 -19.20 16.70
CA ARG A 242 13.52 -20.63 16.39
C ARG A 242 12.18 -21.16 16.91
N LEU A 243 11.58 -22.07 16.14
CA LEU A 243 10.48 -22.90 16.63
C LEU A 243 10.98 -23.78 17.77
N VAL A 244 10.16 -23.94 18.80
CA VAL A 244 10.48 -24.80 19.95
C VAL A 244 9.43 -25.90 20.03
N LEU A 245 9.86 -27.15 19.81
CA LEU A 245 9.07 -28.33 20.13
C LEU A 245 9.32 -28.70 21.59
N GLN A 246 8.28 -28.63 22.41
CA GLN A 246 8.34 -29.02 23.81
C GLN A 246 8.09 -30.53 23.95
N SER A 247 8.61 -31.12 25.03
CA SER A 247 8.49 -32.56 25.31
C SER A 247 7.04 -33.06 25.43
N ALA A 248 6.08 -32.17 25.69
CA ALA A 248 4.65 -32.47 25.71
C ALA A 248 3.98 -32.46 24.31
N GLY A 249 4.74 -32.36 23.22
CA GLY A 249 4.20 -32.29 21.86
C GLY A 249 3.64 -30.92 21.46
N THR A 250 3.86 -29.89 22.28
CA THR A 250 3.45 -28.51 21.98
C THR A 250 4.52 -27.82 21.13
N ILE A 251 4.13 -27.14 20.06
CA ILE A 251 5.02 -26.34 19.22
C ILE A 251 4.80 -24.86 19.54
N THR A 252 5.84 -24.16 19.97
CA THR A 252 5.83 -22.70 20.12
C THR A 252 6.42 -22.06 18.86
N VAL A 253 5.60 -21.26 18.17
CA VAL A 253 6.01 -20.51 16.98
C VAL A 253 6.08 -19.03 17.35
N PRO A 254 7.28 -18.47 17.55
CA PRO A 254 7.42 -17.04 17.80
C PRO A 254 7.00 -16.20 16.60
N VAL A 255 6.65 -14.92 16.82
CA VAL A 255 6.17 -13.99 15.79
C VAL A 255 7.19 -13.80 14.64
N ASN A 256 8.48 -13.98 14.92
CA ASN A 256 9.55 -13.88 13.94
C ASN A 256 10.13 -15.25 13.54
N ALA A 257 9.37 -16.34 13.69
CA ALA A 257 9.81 -17.63 13.18
C ALA A 257 9.92 -17.63 11.64
N PRO A 258 10.83 -18.43 11.07
CA PRO A 258 10.80 -18.75 9.64
C PRO A 258 9.42 -19.26 9.21
N ARG A 259 8.97 -18.85 8.02
CA ARG A 259 7.58 -19.04 7.55
C ARG A 259 7.38 -20.26 6.65
N ALA A 260 8.47 -20.95 6.31
CA ALA A 260 8.50 -22.18 5.52
C ALA A 260 9.73 -23.01 5.91
#